data_AF-A0A6A9SJS3-F1
#
_entry.id   AF-A0A6A9SJS3-F1
#
_cell.length_a   1.000
_cell.length_b   1.000
_cell.length_c   1.000
_cell.angle_alpha   90.00
_cell.angle_beta   90.00
_cell.angle_gamma   90.00
#
_symmetry.space_group_name_H-M   'P 1'
#
loop_
_entity.id
_entity.type
_entity.pdbx_description
1 polymer ?
#
loop_
_entity_poly.entity_id
_entity_poly.type
_entity_poly.pdbx_seq_one_letter_code
_entity_poly.pdbx_strand_id
1 'polypeptide(L)'
;MPRNNPSKRELSYGRQSLRKATKFVEGDYTGINPRQFYRSLKRSLEEIQQDGDFKYETVGNQDTDLQIESEDVGEKTGRVKGRLAASSEPHPVGEGELEYKPYGPHGAVALVVGAIFAFFGLSGELLPILLGLALLIGGGYLYFKEETASFAVEREDVIRVLMTGEVSERTIEDNDETRTDIFANMSVIYAGDSLLQVPVSRFNEMPWTLRRALTIQVKKWYNQLVDEPDRVNIEDGFVSNLSAWANRSAESDRATVQALQGTLNDTFELRVQYTDLLEKQLPRGTRNELGEHQERLLDELEELSEEMDVYVEREGLERVD
;
A
#
# COMPACT_ATOMS: atom_id res chain seq x y z
N MET A 1 -5.59 12.34 -16.53
CA MET A 1 -4.84 11.41 -15.66
C MET A 1 -5.19 9.99 -16.09
N PRO A 2 -4.23 9.14 -16.49
CA PRO A 2 -4.53 7.73 -16.62
C PRO A 2 -4.74 7.20 -15.20
N ARG A 3 -5.97 6.76 -14.88
CA ARG A 3 -6.19 5.86 -13.75
C ARG A 3 -5.24 4.68 -13.98
N ASN A 4 -4.34 4.41 -13.03
CA ASN A 4 -3.67 3.12 -13.01
C ASN A 4 -4.80 2.08 -12.98
N ASN A 5 -5.03 1.43 -14.12
CA ASN A 5 -6.13 0.50 -14.27
C ASN A 5 -5.78 -0.73 -13.41
N PRO A 6 -6.48 -1.01 -12.31
CA PRO A 6 -6.14 -2.13 -11.43
C PRO A 6 -6.26 -3.48 -12.17
N SER A 7 -6.94 -3.51 -13.33
CA SER A 7 -7.22 -4.68 -14.15
C SER A 7 -6.00 -5.37 -14.81
N LYS A 8 -4.76 -4.98 -14.52
CA LYS A 8 -3.54 -5.56 -15.11
C LYS A 8 -2.36 -5.71 -14.13
N ARG A 9 -2.61 -5.80 -12.82
CA ARG A 9 -1.57 -6.30 -11.90
C ARG A 9 -1.58 -7.82 -11.94
N GLU A 10 -0.50 -8.41 -12.45
CA GLU A 10 -0.28 -9.85 -12.36
C GLU A 10 -0.16 -10.23 -10.87
N LEU A 11 -1.06 -11.09 -10.39
CA LEU A 11 -1.07 -11.51 -8.99
C LEU A 11 0.04 -12.53 -8.77
N SER A 12 1.20 -12.09 -8.27
CA SER A 12 2.35 -12.97 -8.01
C SER A 12 2.62 -13.12 -6.51
N TYR A 13 1.87 -13.98 -5.83
CA TYR A 13 2.15 -14.38 -4.44
C TYR A 13 2.01 -15.89 -4.26
N GLY A 14 2.65 -16.42 -3.20
CA GLY A 14 2.67 -17.83 -2.84
C GLY A 14 2.21 -18.08 -1.40
N ARG A 15 2.12 -19.36 -1.03
CA ARG A 15 1.64 -19.80 0.30
C ARG A 15 2.46 -19.17 1.44
N GLN A 16 3.78 -19.19 1.32
CA GLN A 16 4.67 -18.64 2.34
C GLN A 16 4.53 -17.12 2.51
N SER A 17 4.28 -16.36 1.44
CA SER A 17 4.08 -14.92 1.55
C SER A 17 2.76 -14.57 2.21
N LEU A 18 1.69 -15.34 1.95
CA LEU A 18 0.38 -15.09 2.56
C LEU A 18 0.36 -15.43 4.05
N ARG A 19 1.07 -16.47 4.48
CA ARG A 19 1.20 -16.80 5.91
C ARG A 19 1.96 -15.75 6.73
N LYS A 20 2.68 -14.85 6.07
CA LYS A 20 3.32 -13.73 6.75
C LYS A 20 2.35 -12.58 7.03
N ALA A 21 1.20 -12.53 6.34
CA ALA A 21 0.20 -11.46 6.44
C ALA A 21 -0.20 -11.14 7.88
N THR A 22 -0.70 -9.92 8.09
CA THR A 22 -1.15 -9.47 9.41
C THR A 22 -2.14 -10.46 10.02
N LYS A 23 -3.08 -10.95 9.20
CA LYS A 23 -4.06 -11.98 9.54
C LYS A 23 -4.15 -12.99 8.41
N PHE A 24 -4.34 -14.27 8.74
CA PHE A 24 -4.64 -15.29 7.73
C PHE A 24 -5.52 -16.40 8.30
N VAL A 25 -6.32 -17.00 7.41
CA VAL A 25 -7.18 -18.16 7.65
C VAL A 25 -6.93 -19.17 6.54
N GLU A 26 -6.95 -20.46 6.85
CA GLU A 26 -6.83 -21.54 5.85
C GLU A 26 -8.10 -22.40 5.88
N GLY A 27 -8.62 -22.72 4.69
CA GLY A 27 -9.76 -23.62 4.51
C GLY A 27 -9.41 -24.73 3.52
N ASP A 28 -9.89 -25.95 3.80
CA ASP A 28 -9.71 -27.11 2.94
C ASP A 28 -11.06 -27.57 2.39
N TYR A 29 -11.23 -27.48 1.06
CA TYR A 29 -12.48 -27.71 0.35
C TYR A 29 -12.35 -28.93 -0.54
N THR A 30 -13.34 -29.83 -0.52
CA THR A 30 -13.29 -31.09 -1.27
C THR A 30 -14.46 -31.23 -2.22
N GLY A 31 -14.22 -31.88 -3.38
CA GLY A 31 -15.29 -32.26 -4.30
C GLY A 31 -16.05 -31.10 -4.97
N ILE A 32 -15.47 -29.90 -5.03
CA ILE A 32 -16.12 -28.72 -5.63
C ILE A 32 -15.52 -28.38 -7.00
N ASN A 33 -16.32 -27.80 -7.88
CA ASN A 33 -15.81 -27.29 -9.14
C ASN A 33 -14.98 -26.01 -8.89
N PRO A 34 -13.66 -25.99 -9.21
CA PRO A 34 -12.78 -24.87 -8.88
C PRO A 34 -13.19 -23.56 -9.57
N ARG A 35 -13.86 -23.65 -10.73
CA ARG A 35 -14.37 -22.49 -11.48
C ARG A 35 -15.57 -21.85 -10.78
N GLN A 36 -16.45 -22.66 -10.21
CA GLN A 36 -17.62 -22.18 -9.47
C GLN A 36 -17.19 -21.61 -8.12
N PHE A 37 -16.31 -22.32 -7.41
CA PHE A 37 -15.72 -21.83 -6.16
C PHE A 37 -15.06 -20.46 -6.33
N TYR A 38 -14.21 -20.28 -7.35
CA TYR A 38 -13.55 -18.99 -7.61
C TYR A 38 -14.55 -17.84 -7.83
N ARG A 39 -15.66 -18.10 -8.54
CA ARG A 39 -16.70 -17.08 -8.78
C ARG A 39 -17.48 -16.75 -7.52
N SER A 40 -17.81 -17.77 -6.73
CA SER A 40 -18.51 -17.58 -5.45
C SER A 40 -17.65 -16.77 -4.50
N LEU A 41 -16.38 -17.18 -4.33
CA LEU A 41 -15.40 -16.45 -3.53
C LEU A 41 -15.25 -14.99 -3.97
N LYS A 42 -15.13 -14.75 -5.28
CA LYS A 42 -15.06 -13.39 -5.81
C LYS A 42 -16.28 -12.56 -5.43
N ARG A 43 -17.46 -13.14 -5.56
CA ARG A 43 -18.72 -12.49 -5.23
C ARG A 43 -18.82 -12.21 -3.73
N SER A 44 -18.50 -13.17 -2.88
CA SER A 44 -18.52 -13.00 -1.42
C SER A 44 -17.60 -11.87 -0.97
N LEU A 45 -16.40 -11.77 -1.54
CA LEU A 45 -15.49 -10.64 -1.29
C LEU A 45 -16.07 -9.28 -1.72
N GLU A 46 -16.78 -9.23 -2.85
CA GLU A 46 -17.46 -8.01 -3.33
C GLU A 46 -18.70 -7.68 -2.50
N GLU A 47 -19.30 -8.65 -1.82
CA GLU A 47 -20.50 -8.48 -0.99
C GLU A 47 -20.20 -8.03 0.45
N ILE A 48 -18.93 -8.04 0.88
CA ILE A 48 -18.54 -7.48 2.19
C ILE A 48 -18.86 -5.97 2.21
N GLN A 49 -19.66 -5.54 3.18
CA GLN A 49 -20.11 -4.16 3.31
C GLN A 49 -19.47 -3.44 4.50
N GLN A 50 -19.25 -2.14 4.32
CA GLN A 50 -18.91 -1.22 5.39
C GLN A 50 -19.75 0.04 5.25
N ASP A 51 -20.40 0.48 6.34
CA ASP A 51 -21.21 1.70 6.38
C ASP A 51 -22.32 1.79 5.30
N GLY A 52 -22.81 0.63 4.83
CA GLY A 52 -23.89 0.52 3.85
C GLY A 52 -23.45 0.57 2.38
N ASP A 53 -22.15 0.50 2.09
CA ASP A 53 -21.60 0.35 0.74
C ASP A 53 -20.64 -0.86 0.66
N PHE A 54 -20.33 -1.30 -0.55
CA PHE A 54 -19.37 -2.39 -0.78
C PHE A 54 -17.95 -1.95 -0.41
N LYS A 55 -17.32 -2.69 0.48
CA LYS A 55 -16.02 -2.32 1.05
C LYS A 55 -14.87 -2.53 0.07
N TYR A 56 -14.90 -3.62 -0.70
CA TYR A 56 -13.76 -4.08 -1.50
C TYR A 56 -14.03 -4.05 -3.00
N GLU A 57 -13.02 -3.63 -3.76
CA GLU A 57 -12.94 -3.84 -5.20
C GLU A 57 -11.99 -5.01 -5.48
N THR A 58 -12.44 -6.00 -6.28
CA THR A 58 -11.62 -7.17 -6.59
C THR A 58 -10.71 -6.96 -7.80
N VAL A 59 -9.51 -7.51 -7.68
CA VAL A 59 -8.52 -7.62 -8.75
C VAL A 59 -8.25 -9.10 -8.97
N GLY A 60 -8.65 -9.58 -10.15
CA GLY A 60 -8.50 -10.98 -10.56
C GLY A 60 -9.52 -11.34 -11.63
N ASN A 61 -9.05 -11.99 -12.69
CA ASN A 61 -9.90 -12.58 -13.72
C ASN A 61 -9.68 -14.09 -13.74
N GLN A 62 -10.79 -14.83 -13.75
CA GLN A 62 -10.76 -16.28 -13.88
C GLN A 62 -9.92 -16.77 -15.06
N ASP A 63 -9.93 -16.08 -16.20
CA ASP A 63 -9.23 -16.53 -17.39
C ASP A 63 -7.70 -16.43 -17.28
N THR A 64 -7.19 -15.55 -16.40
CA THR A 64 -5.76 -15.27 -16.25
C THR A 64 -5.20 -15.80 -14.93
N ASP A 65 -5.99 -15.72 -13.87
CA ASP A 65 -5.55 -15.95 -12.49
C ASP A 65 -6.01 -17.30 -11.92
N LEU A 66 -6.84 -18.06 -12.65
CA LEU A 66 -7.16 -19.46 -12.38
C LEU A 66 -6.53 -20.37 -13.44
N GLN A 67 -5.48 -21.07 -13.04
CA GLN A 67 -4.79 -22.06 -13.86
C GLN A 67 -5.27 -23.46 -13.46
N ILE A 68 -5.71 -24.24 -14.44
CA ILE A 68 -6.03 -25.66 -14.30
C ILE A 68 -5.14 -26.39 -15.29
N GLU A 69 -4.08 -27.00 -14.79
CA GLU A 69 -3.09 -27.75 -15.59
C GLU A 69 -3.48 -29.23 -15.53
N SER A 70 -3.75 -29.85 -16.68
CA SER A 70 -3.86 -31.31 -16.78
C SER A 70 -2.45 -31.91 -16.67
N GLU A 71 -2.28 -32.93 -15.84
CA GLU A 71 -1.11 -33.82 -15.95
C GLU A 71 -1.36 -34.79 -17.13
N ASP A 72 -0.31 -35.39 -17.69
CA ASP A 72 -0.24 -36.00 -19.05
C ASP A 72 -1.36 -36.99 -19.47
N VAL A 73 -1.42 -37.22 -20.79
CA VAL A 73 -2.37 -38.09 -21.53
C VAL A 73 -2.50 -39.49 -20.90
N GLY A 74 -3.59 -39.72 -20.17
CA GLY A 74 -3.98 -41.03 -19.63
C GLY A 74 -4.56 -40.97 -18.21
N GLU A 75 -4.23 -39.93 -17.45
CA GLU A 75 -4.75 -39.71 -16.10
C GLU A 75 -5.78 -38.57 -16.11
N LYS A 76 -6.98 -38.79 -15.55
CA LYS A 76 -8.03 -37.77 -15.42
C LYS A 76 -7.74 -36.84 -14.24
N THR A 77 -6.48 -36.44 -14.05
CA THR A 77 -6.00 -35.70 -12.89
C THR A 77 -5.15 -34.50 -13.30
N GLY A 78 -5.20 -33.44 -12.50
CA GLY A 78 -4.48 -32.20 -12.75
C GLY A 78 -4.27 -31.37 -11.50
N ARG A 79 -3.75 -30.16 -11.67
CA ARG A 79 -3.52 -29.20 -10.59
C ARG A 79 -4.31 -27.92 -10.83
N VAL A 80 -4.86 -27.36 -9.77
CA VAL A 80 -5.49 -26.04 -9.79
C VAL A 80 -4.68 -25.05 -8.98
N LYS A 81 -4.51 -23.85 -9.53
CA LYS A 81 -3.93 -22.70 -8.86
C LYS A 81 -4.72 -21.45 -9.20
N GLY A 82 -5.39 -20.88 -8.21
CA GLY A 82 -6.19 -19.67 -8.32
C GLY A 82 -5.63 -18.54 -7.47
N ARG A 83 -5.68 -17.30 -7.95
CA ARG A 83 -5.37 -16.10 -7.16
C ARG A 83 -6.46 -15.05 -7.32
N LEU A 84 -6.76 -14.41 -6.22
CA LEU A 84 -7.70 -13.30 -6.17
C LEU A 84 -7.22 -12.30 -5.12
N ALA A 85 -7.26 -11.00 -5.43
CA ALA A 85 -7.03 -9.94 -4.47
C ALA A 85 -8.25 -9.03 -4.40
N ALA A 86 -8.44 -8.37 -3.27
CA ALA A 86 -9.48 -7.38 -3.06
C ALA A 86 -8.88 -6.24 -2.22
N SER A 87 -9.15 -5.00 -2.59
CA SER A 87 -8.62 -3.81 -1.90
C SER A 87 -9.74 -2.85 -1.59
N SER A 88 -9.75 -2.28 -0.38
CA SER A 88 -10.70 -1.25 0.00
C SER A 88 -10.31 0.10 -0.61
N GLU A 89 -11.22 1.06 -0.62
CA GLU A 89 -10.82 2.45 -0.81
C GLU A 89 -9.90 2.89 0.35
N PRO A 90 -8.98 3.84 0.14
CA PRO A 90 -8.19 4.44 1.21
C PRO A 90 -9.07 5.24 2.17
N HIS A 91 -9.02 4.92 3.46
CA HIS A 91 -9.79 5.57 4.51
C HIS A 91 -8.89 6.42 5.42
N PRO A 92 -9.25 7.67 5.74
CA PRO A 92 -8.51 8.47 6.71
C PRO A 92 -8.50 7.80 8.08
N VAL A 93 -7.32 7.68 8.69
CA VAL A 93 -7.16 7.12 10.04
C VAL A 93 -6.88 8.21 11.06
N GLY A 94 -6.05 9.18 10.68
CA GLY A 94 -5.64 10.25 11.57
C GLY A 94 -4.51 11.08 10.98
N GLU A 95 -3.84 11.84 11.84
CA GLU A 95 -2.73 12.68 11.46
C GLU A 95 -1.47 12.28 12.22
N GLY A 96 -0.37 12.11 11.49
CA GLY A 96 0.98 12.02 12.07
C GLY A 96 1.59 13.40 12.22
N GLU A 97 2.66 13.51 13.01
CA GLU A 97 3.38 14.76 13.24
C GLU A 97 4.76 14.76 12.56
N LEU A 98 5.13 15.89 11.97
CA LEU A 98 6.43 16.09 11.35
C LEU A 98 7.04 17.41 11.82
N GLU A 99 8.23 17.31 12.41
CA GLU A 99 9.08 18.45 12.70
C GLU A 99 9.85 18.87 11.43
N TYR A 100 9.77 20.15 11.06
CA TYR A 100 10.39 20.67 9.86
C TYR A 100 10.78 22.14 9.98
N LYS A 101 11.52 22.64 8.99
CA LYS A 101 12.00 24.03 8.91
C LYS A 101 11.20 24.83 7.90
N PRO A 102 10.05 25.44 8.28
CA PRO A 102 9.20 26.18 7.33
C PRO A 102 9.92 27.36 6.67
N TYR A 103 10.82 28.01 7.40
CA TYR A 103 11.60 29.14 6.91
C TYR A 103 13.03 28.76 6.50
N GLY A 104 13.40 27.48 6.55
CA GLY A 104 14.72 26.98 6.17
C GLY A 104 15.21 27.53 4.82
N PRO A 105 14.43 27.40 3.73
CA PRO A 105 14.80 27.96 2.43
C PRO A 105 14.96 29.48 2.42
N HIS A 106 14.14 30.22 3.18
CA HIS A 106 14.21 31.67 3.27
C HIS A 106 15.44 32.12 4.04
N GLY A 107 15.73 31.45 5.17
CA GLY A 107 16.92 31.68 5.97
C GLY A 107 18.20 31.36 5.22
N ALA A 108 18.22 30.27 4.45
CA ALA A 108 19.37 29.90 3.62
C ALA A 108 19.69 30.98 2.57
N VAL A 109 18.68 31.49 1.87
CA VAL A 109 18.86 32.60 0.91
C VAL A 109 19.32 33.87 1.61
N ALA A 110 18.72 34.23 2.75
CA ALA A 110 19.11 35.41 3.52
C ALA A 110 20.57 35.32 4.00
N LEU A 111 21.05 34.14 4.39
CA LEU A 111 22.45 33.92 4.75
C LEU A 111 23.39 34.16 3.58
N VAL A 112 23.09 33.62 2.39
CA VAL A 112 23.91 33.82 1.17
C VAL A 112 23.94 35.28 0.76
N VAL A 113 22.77 35.92 0.67
CA VAL A 113 22.65 37.34 0.30
C VAL A 113 23.33 38.22 1.34
N GLY A 114 23.16 37.94 2.64
CA GLY A 114 23.81 38.65 3.73
C GLY A 114 25.34 38.59 3.66
N ALA A 115 25.90 37.41 3.37
CA ALA A 115 27.34 37.24 3.15
C ALA A 115 27.84 38.08 1.96
N ILE A 116 27.09 38.14 0.86
CA ILE A 116 27.43 38.96 -0.31
C ILE A 116 27.44 40.45 0.05
N PHE A 117 26.41 40.95 0.74
CA PHE A 117 26.37 42.36 1.19
C PHE A 117 27.50 42.71 2.16
N ALA A 118 27.78 41.82 3.12
CA ALA A 118 28.88 42.00 4.06
C ALA A 118 30.24 42.05 3.33
N PHE A 119 30.44 41.19 2.34
CA PHE A 119 31.65 41.16 1.52
C PHE A 119 31.82 42.44 0.68
N PHE A 120 30.77 42.90 -0.01
CA PHE A 120 30.83 44.14 -0.79
C PHE A 120 31.02 45.38 0.09
N GLY A 121 30.48 45.39 1.30
CA GLY A 121 30.67 46.47 2.27
C GLY A 121 32.11 46.68 2.72
N LEU A 122 32.98 45.66 2.60
CA LEU A 122 34.42 45.78 2.87
C LEU A 122 35.13 46.78 1.93
N SER A 123 34.49 47.19 0.83
CA SER A 123 34.99 48.24 -0.07
C SER A 123 34.88 49.67 0.51
N GLY A 124 34.31 49.83 1.71
CA GLY A 124 34.34 51.08 2.48
C GLY A 124 32.98 51.65 2.88
N GLU A 125 31.88 51.01 2.50
CA GLU A 125 30.53 51.46 2.82
C GLU A 125 29.96 50.72 4.06
N LEU A 126 29.62 51.48 5.11
CA LEU A 126 29.10 50.92 6.37
C LEU A 126 27.70 50.32 6.23
N LEU A 127 26.85 50.89 5.36
CA LEU A 127 25.44 50.49 5.25
C LEU A 127 25.26 49.06 4.68
N PRO A 128 25.97 48.65 3.60
CA PRO A 128 25.99 47.25 3.15
C PRO A 128 26.48 46.26 4.21
N ILE A 129 27.46 46.64 5.05
CA ILE A 129 27.95 45.78 6.16
C ILE A 129 26.84 45.55 7.17
N LEU A 130 26.17 46.61 7.63
CA LEU A 130 25.09 46.52 8.60
C LEU A 130 23.91 45.71 8.07
N LEU A 131 23.55 45.90 6.80
CA LEU A 131 22.51 45.11 6.13
C LEU A 131 22.91 43.64 6.02
N GLY A 132 24.15 43.36 5.63
CA GLY A 132 24.70 42.01 5.54
C GLY A 132 24.65 41.29 6.89
N LEU A 133 25.08 41.94 7.96
CA LEU A 133 25.01 41.40 9.32
C LEU A 133 23.57 41.16 9.78
N ALA A 134 22.65 42.09 9.52
CA ALA A 134 21.24 41.91 9.85
C ALA A 134 20.63 40.71 9.13
N LEU A 135 20.93 40.53 7.84
CA LEU A 135 20.50 39.38 7.05
C LEU A 135 21.14 38.06 7.52
N LEU A 136 22.39 38.07 7.94
CA LEU A 136 23.04 36.89 8.49
C LEU A 136 22.40 36.46 9.81
N ILE A 137 22.14 37.40 10.72
CA ILE A 137 21.52 37.11 12.02
C ILE A 137 20.07 36.67 11.83
N GLY A 138 19.26 37.45 11.10
CA GLY A 138 17.86 37.13 10.84
C GLY A 138 17.69 35.86 10.00
N GLY A 139 18.54 35.67 8.99
CA GLY A 139 18.57 34.47 8.15
C GLY A 139 18.96 33.24 8.95
N GLY A 140 19.95 33.35 9.85
CA GLY A 140 20.31 32.28 10.78
C GLY A 140 19.14 31.88 11.67
N TYR A 141 18.46 32.84 12.30
CA TYR A 141 17.27 32.58 13.11
C TYR A 141 16.19 31.82 12.31
N LEU A 142 15.84 32.31 11.11
CA LEU A 142 14.85 31.66 10.26
C LEU A 142 15.28 30.27 9.77
N TYR A 143 16.58 30.08 9.51
CA TYR A 143 17.13 28.80 9.03
C TYR A 143 17.06 27.70 10.09
N PHE A 144 17.28 28.05 11.35
CA PHE A 144 17.26 27.08 12.46
C PHE A 144 15.90 26.93 13.13
N LYS A 145 14.92 27.78 12.81
CA LYS A 145 13.58 27.68 13.38
C LYS A 145 12.85 26.44 12.86
N GLU A 146 12.50 25.55 13.78
CA GLU A 146 11.70 24.35 13.56
C GLU A 146 10.26 24.58 14.02
N GLU A 147 9.31 23.98 13.30
CA GLU A 147 7.89 23.93 13.64
C GLU A 147 7.39 22.50 13.42
N THR A 148 6.40 22.09 14.20
CA THR A 148 5.70 20.81 13.99
C THR A 148 4.44 21.06 13.18
N ALA A 149 4.23 20.28 12.14
CA ALA A 149 2.97 20.25 11.39
C ALA A 149 2.44 18.84 11.30
N SER A 150 1.12 18.72 11.21
CA SER A 150 0.46 17.44 11.02
C SER A 150 0.37 17.06 9.54
N PHE A 151 0.36 15.76 9.25
CA PHE A 151 0.11 15.21 7.93
C PHE A 151 -0.87 14.04 8.04
N ALA A 152 -1.78 13.93 7.07
CA ALA A 152 -2.76 12.85 7.06
C ALA A 152 -2.10 11.48 6.83
N VAL A 153 -2.68 10.44 7.42
CA VAL A 153 -2.38 9.04 7.15
C VAL A 153 -3.69 8.33 6.79
N GLU A 154 -3.66 7.58 5.70
CA GLU A 154 -4.77 6.77 5.22
C GLU A 154 -4.45 5.29 5.35
N ARG A 155 -5.49 4.48 5.52
CA ARG A 155 -5.44 3.02 5.57
C ARG A 155 -6.13 2.42 4.36
N GLU A 156 -5.53 1.42 3.78
CA GLU A 156 -6.10 0.57 2.75
C GLU A 156 -6.08 -0.88 3.26
N ASP A 157 -7.24 -1.51 3.33
CA ASP A 157 -7.34 -2.92 3.72
C ASP A 157 -7.29 -3.79 2.46
N VAL A 158 -6.46 -4.82 2.47
CA VAL A 158 -6.21 -5.69 1.31
C VAL A 158 -6.35 -7.15 1.69
N ILE A 159 -7.29 -7.84 1.04
CA ILE A 159 -7.45 -9.30 1.15
C ILE A 159 -6.78 -9.95 -0.07
N ARG A 160 -5.96 -10.98 0.17
CA ARG A 160 -5.35 -11.82 -0.87
C ARG A 160 -5.70 -13.27 -0.61
N VAL A 161 -6.18 -13.92 -1.65
CA VAL A 161 -6.56 -15.33 -1.62
C VAL A 161 -5.71 -16.12 -2.58
N LEU A 162 -5.20 -17.25 -2.11
CA LEU A 162 -4.51 -18.27 -2.92
C LEU A 162 -5.23 -19.60 -2.77
N MET A 163 -5.73 -20.11 -3.89
CA MET A 163 -6.31 -21.43 -4.02
C MET A 163 -5.29 -22.37 -4.67
N THR A 164 -5.04 -23.53 -4.07
CA THR A 164 -4.16 -24.56 -4.63
C THR A 164 -4.78 -25.92 -4.41
N GLY A 165 -4.72 -26.83 -5.37
CA GLY A 165 -5.35 -28.13 -5.21
C GLY A 165 -5.06 -29.12 -6.31
N GLU A 166 -5.61 -30.31 -6.12
CA GLU A 166 -5.63 -31.39 -7.10
C GLU A 166 -7.01 -31.47 -7.73
N VAL A 167 -7.02 -31.69 -9.03
CA VAL A 167 -8.22 -31.71 -9.87
C VAL A 167 -8.42 -33.14 -10.38
N SER A 168 -9.67 -33.57 -10.45
CA SER A 168 -10.11 -34.81 -11.06
C SER A 168 -11.25 -34.54 -12.04
N GLU A 169 -11.20 -35.15 -13.21
CA GLU A 169 -12.29 -35.07 -14.18
C GLU A 169 -13.20 -36.29 -14.05
N ARG A 170 -14.51 -36.04 -13.89
CA ARG A 170 -15.53 -37.10 -13.92
C ARG A 170 -16.45 -36.85 -15.09
N THR A 171 -16.65 -37.89 -15.89
CA THR A 171 -17.63 -37.88 -16.97
C THR A 171 -18.97 -38.28 -16.38
N ILE A 172 -19.94 -37.38 -16.44
CA ILE A 172 -21.33 -37.66 -16.05
C ILE A 172 -22.08 -37.96 -17.35
N GLU A 173 -22.74 -39.11 -17.40
CA GLU A 173 -23.67 -39.48 -18.46
C GLU A 173 -25.09 -39.25 -17.92
N ASP A 174 -25.78 -38.23 -18.44
CA ASP A 174 -27.19 -38.00 -18.14
C ASP A 174 -27.98 -37.90 -19.45
N ASN A 175 -29.04 -38.71 -19.55
CA ASN A 175 -30.04 -38.82 -20.62
C ASN A 175 -29.74 -38.05 -21.93
N ASP A 176 -28.80 -38.59 -22.74
CA ASP A 176 -28.34 -38.15 -24.09
C ASP A 176 -27.24 -37.05 -24.18
N GLU A 177 -26.68 -36.53 -23.07
CA GLU A 177 -25.48 -35.68 -23.09
C GLU A 177 -24.35 -36.23 -22.21
N THR A 178 -23.16 -36.38 -22.81
CA THR A 178 -21.92 -36.69 -22.07
C THR A 178 -21.26 -35.38 -21.67
N ARG A 179 -21.22 -35.07 -20.37
CA ARG A 179 -20.53 -33.89 -19.84
C ARG A 179 -19.38 -34.29 -18.94
N THR A 180 -18.18 -33.84 -19.28
CA THR A 180 -17.03 -33.92 -18.37
C THR A 180 -17.07 -32.74 -17.42
N ASP A 181 -17.25 -33.00 -16.13
CA ASP A 181 -17.18 -32.00 -15.09
C ASP A 181 -15.89 -32.15 -14.27
N ILE A 182 -15.40 -31.01 -13.78
CA ILE A 182 -14.12 -30.89 -13.11
C ILE A 182 -14.35 -30.70 -11.61
N PHE A 183 -13.72 -31.54 -10.80
CA PHE A 183 -13.82 -31.51 -9.34
C PHE A 183 -12.44 -31.38 -8.72
N ALA A 184 -12.32 -30.60 -7.65
CA ALA A 184 -11.03 -30.38 -7.01
C ALA A 184 -11.09 -30.54 -5.50
N ASN A 185 -9.98 -31.04 -4.94
CA ASN A 185 -9.65 -30.93 -3.53
C ASN A 185 -8.65 -29.80 -3.39
N MET A 186 -9.04 -28.72 -2.72
CA MET A 186 -8.34 -27.45 -2.72
C MET A 186 -8.06 -27.01 -1.30
N SER A 187 -6.87 -26.50 -1.08
CA SER A 187 -6.50 -25.74 0.10
C SER A 187 -6.40 -24.26 -0.27
N VAL A 188 -7.15 -23.43 0.44
CA VAL A 188 -7.28 -22.00 0.20
C VAL A 188 -6.73 -21.24 1.40
N ILE A 189 -5.96 -20.19 1.13
CA ILE A 189 -5.48 -19.27 2.16
C ILE A 189 -6.07 -17.91 1.90
N TYR A 190 -6.77 -17.39 2.90
CA TYR A 190 -7.26 -16.02 2.97
C TYR A 190 -6.28 -15.21 3.81
N ALA A 191 -5.76 -14.11 3.30
CA ALA A 191 -4.78 -13.28 4.00
C ALA A 191 -5.17 -11.82 3.93
N GLY A 192 -5.29 -11.17 5.08
CA GLY A 192 -5.66 -9.75 5.23
C GLY A 192 -4.47 -8.93 5.70
N ASP A 193 -4.18 -7.86 4.98
CA ASP A 193 -3.22 -6.83 5.35
C ASP A 193 -3.95 -5.49 5.56
N SER A 194 -3.49 -4.71 6.54
CA SER A 194 -3.89 -3.30 6.68
C SER A 194 -2.71 -2.39 6.41
N LEU A 195 -2.81 -1.59 5.36
CA LEU A 195 -1.70 -0.81 4.81
C LEU A 195 -1.85 0.65 5.19
N LEU A 196 -0.83 1.24 5.80
CA LEU A 196 -0.81 2.68 6.04
C LEU A 196 -0.03 3.39 4.94
N GLN A 197 -0.52 4.57 4.56
CA GLN A 197 0.12 5.41 3.55
C GLN A 197 -0.11 6.90 3.78
N VAL A 198 0.82 7.69 3.27
CA VAL A 198 0.71 9.14 3.16
C VAL A 198 -0.09 9.48 1.89
N PRO A 199 -1.25 10.17 2.01
CA PRO A 199 -2.07 10.51 0.86
C PRO A 199 -1.45 11.61 0.03
N VAL A 200 -1.16 11.28 -1.24
CA VAL A 200 -0.62 12.24 -2.21
C VAL A 200 -1.68 13.20 -2.76
N SER A 201 -2.97 12.89 -2.59
CA SER A 201 -4.10 13.71 -3.05
C SER A 201 -4.05 15.13 -2.46
N ARG A 202 -3.67 15.28 -1.19
CA ARG A 202 -3.66 16.57 -0.46
C ARG A 202 -2.39 17.40 -0.64
N PHE A 203 -1.38 16.93 -1.38
CA PHE A 203 -0.09 17.64 -1.53
C PHE A 203 -0.21 19.04 -2.16
N ASN A 204 -1.23 19.30 -2.98
CA ASN A 204 -1.47 20.63 -3.55
C ASN A 204 -1.95 21.64 -2.50
N GLU A 205 -2.57 21.17 -1.41
CA GLU A 205 -3.15 22.02 -0.35
C GLU A 205 -2.11 22.34 0.73
N MET A 206 -1.06 21.53 0.84
CA MET A 206 0.02 21.72 1.81
C MET A 206 0.96 22.87 1.43
N PRO A 207 1.49 23.63 2.41
CA PRO A 207 2.61 24.53 2.20
C PRO A 207 3.77 23.79 1.52
N TRP A 208 4.41 24.41 0.53
CA TRP A 208 5.43 23.75 -0.28
C TRP A 208 6.64 23.27 0.54
N THR A 209 6.98 23.97 1.62
CA THR A 209 8.06 23.58 2.54
C THR A 209 7.69 22.36 3.39
N LEU A 210 6.43 22.26 3.83
CA LEU A 210 5.91 21.07 4.51
C LEU A 210 5.90 19.87 3.56
N ARG A 211 5.38 20.05 2.33
CA ARG A 211 5.38 18.98 1.32
C ARG A 211 6.77 18.46 1.01
N ARG A 212 7.75 19.36 0.87
CA ARG A 212 9.16 18.97 0.68
C ARG A 212 9.68 18.20 1.89
N ALA A 213 9.41 18.68 3.10
CA ALA A 213 9.83 18.01 4.33
C ALA A 213 9.24 16.60 4.43
N LEU A 214 7.94 16.45 4.14
CA LEU A 214 7.26 15.15 4.11
C LEU A 214 7.83 14.23 3.04
N THR A 215 8.14 14.75 1.85
CA THR A 215 8.79 13.98 0.78
C THR A 215 10.19 13.50 1.20
N ILE A 216 10.98 14.36 1.86
CA ILE A 216 12.29 13.98 2.43
C ILE A 216 12.11 12.92 3.52
N GLN A 217 11.08 13.05 4.35
CA GLN A 217 10.80 12.08 5.41
C GLN A 217 10.41 10.71 4.84
N VAL A 218 9.57 10.67 3.79
CA VAL A 218 9.25 9.42 3.08
C VAL A 218 10.50 8.79 2.45
N LYS A 219 11.40 9.58 1.86
CA LYS A 219 12.71 9.08 1.38
C LYS A 219 13.56 8.49 2.52
N LYS A 220 13.55 9.11 3.70
CA LYS A 220 14.25 8.60 4.89
C LYS A 220 13.67 7.26 5.34
N TRP A 221 12.35 7.14 5.45
CA TRP A 221 11.70 5.86 5.75
C TRP A 221 12.02 4.81 4.69
N TYR A 222 11.92 5.14 3.42
CA TYR A 222 12.29 4.23 2.33
C TYR A 222 13.73 3.72 2.48
N ASN A 223 14.71 4.60 2.66
CA ASN A 223 16.12 4.22 2.82
C ASN A 223 16.43 3.42 4.09
N GLN A 224 15.56 3.49 5.11
CA GLN A 224 15.68 2.65 6.31
C GLN A 224 15.29 1.20 6.05
N LEU A 225 14.41 0.97 5.06
CA LEU A 225 13.82 -0.34 4.78
C LEU A 225 14.52 -1.08 3.63
N VAL A 226 15.07 -0.35 2.66
CA VAL A 226 15.72 -0.95 1.49
C VAL A 226 17.23 -1.10 1.65
N ASP A 227 17.80 -2.06 0.91
CA ASP A 227 19.23 -2.28 0.84
C ASP A 227 19.96 -1.12 0.14
N GLU A 228 21.26 -1.00 0.40
CA GLU A 228 22.10 0.10 -0.11
C GLU A 228 22.04 0.36 -1.62
N PRO A 229 22.01 -0.64 -2.54
CA PRO A 229 21.92 -0.35 -3.97
C PRO A 229 20.61 0.32 -4.40
N ASP A 230 19.53 0.15 -3.63
CA ASP A 230 18.21 0.67 -3.96
C ASP A 230 17.90 2.00 -3.25
N ARG A 231 18.81 2.48 -2.40
CA ARG A 231 18.63 3.73 -1.65
C ARG A 231 18.57 4.93 -2.58
N VAL A 232 17.65 5.84 -2.27
CA VAL A 232 17.51 7.10 -2.98
C VAL A 232 18.32 8.21 -2.33
N ASN A 233 18.83 9.15 -3.12
CA ASN A 233 19.53 10.30 -2.57
C ASN A 233 18.57 11.19 -1.75
N ILE A 234 18.98 11.51 -0.53
CA ILE A 234 18.25 12.43 0.36
C ILE A 234 18.93 13.79 0.25
N GLU A 235 18.29 14.70 -0.47
CA GLU A 235 18.72 16.09 -0.52
C GLU A 235 18.23 16.82 0.74
N ASP A 236 19.06 16.89 1.78
CA ASP A 236 18.82 17.68 2.99
C ASP A 236 19.92 18.71 3.28
N GLY A 237 19.75 19.49 4.34
CA GLY A 237 20.72 20.50 4.76
C GLY A 237 20.67 21.82 3.97
N PHE A 238 21.78 22.58 4.03
CA PHE A 238 21.83 23.97 3.57
C PHE A 238 21.68 24.12 2.06
N VAL A 239 22.41 23.33 1.28
CA VAL A 239 22.37 23.37 -0.20
C VAL A 239 20.99 22.95 -0.71
N SER A 240 20.38 21.92 -0.10
CA SER A 240 19.01 21.51 -0.38
C SER A 240 18.01 22.64 -0.12
N ASN A 241 18.15 23.38 0.97
CA ASN A 241 17.30 24.54 1.26
C ASN A 241 17.46 25.68 0.24
N LEU A 242 18.65 25.87 -0.32
CA LEU A 242 18.86 26.83 -1.41
C LEU A 242 18.21 26.37 -2.71
N SER A 243 18.37 25.10 -3.11
CA SER A 243 17.79 24.56 -4.33
C SER A 243 16.26 24.43 -4.27
N ALA A 244 15.70 24.38 -3.06
CA ALA A 244 14.26 24.26 -2.81
C ALA A 244 13.42 25.37 -3.47
N TRP A 245 14.00 26.55 -3.70
CA TRP A 245 13.32 27.65 -4.41
C TRP A 245 13.07 27.37 -5.90
N ALA A 246 13.98 26.63 -6.53
CA ALA A 246 13.89 26.27 -7.95
C ALA A 246 12.97 25.06 -8.17
N ASN A 247 12.83 24.18 -7.17
CA ASN A 247 12.02 22.97 -7.26
C ASN A 247 10.87 22.95 -6.24
N ARG A 248 9.73 23.52 -6.64
CA ARG A 248 8.50 23.65 -5.82
C ARG A 248 7.32 22.87 -6.41
N SER A 249 7.56 21.94 -7.33
CA SER A 249 6.49 21.24 -8.05
C SER A 249 5.79 20.23 -7.14
N ALA A 250 4.52 20.49 -6.83
CA ALA A 250 3.68 19.56 -6.08
C ALA A 250 3.51 18.22 -6.79
N GLU A 251 3.45 18.25 -8.12
CA GLU A 251 3.34 17.04 -8.94
C GLU A 251 4.60 16.17 -8.84
N SER A 252 5.80 16.79 -8.83
CA SER A 252 7.05 16.07 -8.64
C SER A 252 7.13 15.41 -7.26
N ASP A 253 6.73 16.14 -6.21
CA ASP A 253 6.72 15.61 -4.84
C ASP A 253 5.72 14.44 -4.71
N ARG A 254 4.52 14.58 -5.28
CA ARG A 254 3.50 13.52 -5.34
C ARG A 254 4.01 12.27 -6.05
N ALA A 255 4.57 12.42 -7.24
CA ALA A 255 5.08 11.31 -8.02
C ALA A 255 6.20 10.58 -7.28
N THR A 256 7.07 11.34 -6.59
CA THR A 256 8.14 10.76 -5.76
C THR A 256 7.56 9.94 -4.61
N VAL A 257 6.65 10.51 -3.82
CA VAL A 257 6.05 9.81 -2.68
C VAL A 257 5.23 8.59 -3.13
N GLN A 258 4.48 8.71 -4.22
CA GLN A 258 3.72 7.59 -4.78
C GLN A 258 4.62 6.46 -5.28
N ALA A 259 5.73 6.77 -5.95
CA ALA A 259 6.67 5.76 -6.44
C ALA A 259 7.37 5.00 -5.30
N LEU A 260 7.83 5.73 -4.28
CA LEU A 260 8.49 5.13 -3.11
C LEU A 260 7.52 4.24 -2.32
N GLN A 261 6.32 4.73 -2.02
CA GLN A 261 5.30 3.94 -1.33
C GLN A 261 4.87 2.73 -2.16
N GLY A 262 4.74 2.87 -3.49
CA GLY A 262 4.45 1.75 -4.39
C GLY A 262 5.47 0.63 -4.24
N THR A 263 6.76 0.98 -4.28
CA THR A 263 7.87 0.01 -4.13
C THR A 263 7.85 -0.67 -2.76
N LEU A 264 7.62 0.08 -1.68
CA LEU A 264 7.52 -0.49 -0.33
C LEU A 264 6.30 -1.41 -0.20
N ASN A 265 5.20 -1.07 -0.87
CA ASN A 265 3.96 -1.83 -0.85
C ASN A 265 4.00 -3.07 -1.76
N ASP A 266 5.00 -3.23 -2.63
CA ASP A 266 5.11 -4.39 -3.52
C ASP A 266 5.55 -5.65 -2.76
N THR A 267 6.48 -5.52 -1.80
CA THR A 267 6.99 -6.66 -1.01
C THR A 267 6.37 -6.71 0.37
N PHE A 268 5.93 -7.90 0.78
CA PHE A 268 5.32 -8.12 2.09
C PHE A 268 6.16 -7.57 3.27
N GLU A 269 7.45 -7.93 3.30
CA GLU A 269 8.35 -7.57 4.40
C GLU A 269 8.52 -6.06 4.54
N LEU A 270 8.72 -5.36 3.40
CA LEU A 270 8.88 -3.91 3.36
C LEU A 270 7.59 -3.20 3.75
N ARG A 271 6.46 -3.72 3.29
CA ARG A 271 5.14 -3.17 3.57
C ARG A 271 4.79 -3.20 5.05
N VAL A 272 5.03 -4.31 5.74
CA VAL A 272 4.83 -4.40 7.20
C VAL A 272 5.72 -3.41 7.94
N GLN A 273 6.99 -3.34 7.57
CA GLN A 273 7.92 -2.41 8.21
C GLN A 273 7.56 -0.95 7.95
N TYR A 274 7.07 -0.64 6.75
CA TYR A 274 6.61 0.70 6.40
C TYR A 274 5.33 1.09 7.15
N THR A 275 4.35 0.18 7.25
CA THR A 275 3.16 0.35 8.07
C THR A 275 3.54 0.63 9.53
N ASP A 276 4.46 -0.14 10.12
CA ASP A 276 4.93 0.08 11.50
C ASP A 276 5.62 1.46 11.68
N LEU A 277 6.41 1.91 10.69
CA LEU A 277 7.02 3.26 10.72
C LEU A 277 5.97 4.37 10.73
N LEU A 278 4.92 4.25 9.91
CA LEU A 278 3.82 5.22 9.85
C LEU A 278 2.94 5.16 11.10
N GLU A 279 2.64 3.96 11.59
CA GLU A 279 1.87 3.75 12.81
C GLU A 279 2.55 4.44 14.01
N LYS A 280 3.88 4.38 14.10
CA LYS A 280 4.67 5.08 15.11
C LYS A 280 4.57 6.60 15.05
N GLN A 281 4.18 7.18 13.92
CA GLN A 281 3.92 8.62 13.79
C GLN A 281 2.54 9.01 14.33
N LEU A 282 1.65 8.05 14.55
CA LEU A 282 0.28 8.31 14.97
C LEU A 282 0.14 8.43 16.50
N PRO A 283 -0.80 9.27 16.98
CA PRO A 283 -1.17 9.33 18.38
C PRO A 283 -1.59 7.96 18.92
N ARG A 284 -1.40 7.74 20.23
CA ARG A 284 -1.74 6.47 20.88
C ARG A 284 -3.20 6.04 20.70
N GLY A 285 -4.14 7.00 20.71
CA GLY A 285 -5.57 6.70 20.50
C GLY A 285 -5.83 6.07 19.14
N THR A 286 -5.31 6.69 18.08
CA THR A 286 -5.41 6.20 16.69
C THR A 286 -4.78 4.82 16.50
N ARG A 287 -3.69 4.52 17.21
CA ARG A 287 -3.07 3.18 17.17
C ARG A 287 -3.96 2.09 17.76
N ASN A 288 -4.71 2.39 18.81
CA ASN A 288 -5.65 1.43 19.38
C ASN A 288 -6.80 1.15 18.40
N GLU A 289 -7.34 2.19 17.76
CA GLU A 289 -8.37 2.05 16.72
C GLU A 289 -7.87 1.20 15.55
N LEU A 290 -6.61 1.36 15.13
CA LEU A 290 -5.99 0.50 14.12
C LEU A 290 -5.93 -0.97 14.55
N GLY A 291 -5.66 -1.24 15.82
CA GLY A 291 -5.73 -2.60 16.38
C GLY A 291 -7.12 -3.22 16.25
N GLU A 292 -8.17 -2.46 16.61
CA GLU A 292 -9.58 -2.90 16.45
C GLU A 292 -9.96 -3.11 14.98
N HIS A 293 -9.39 -2.33 14.05
CA HIS A 293 -9.56 -2.55 12.62
C HIS A 293 -8.88 -3.84 12.14
N GLN A 294 -7.70 -4.16 12.66
CA GLN A 294 -7.02 -5.41 12.33
C GLN A 294 -7.74 -6.64 12.89
N GLU A 295 -8.43 -6.51 14.03
CA GLU A 295 -9.30 -7.57 14.56
C GLU A 295 -10.52 -7.78 13.67
N ARG A 296 -11.21 -6.70 13.26
CA ARG A 296 -12.32 -6.80 12.31
C ARG A 296 -11.92 -7.42 10.97
N LEU A 297 -10.71 -7.11 10.49
CA LEU A 297 -10.20 -7.75 9.27
C LEU A 297 -10.04 -9.27 9.46
N LEU A 298 -9.66 -9.75 10.65
CA LEU A 298 -9.64 -11.18 10.93
C LEU A 298 -11.06 -11.77 10.90
N ASP A 299 -12.02 -11.12 11.57
CA ASP A 299 -13.41 -11.56 11.59
C ASP A 299 -13.99 -11.66 10.17
N GLU A 300 -13.69 -10.67 9.30
CA GLU A 300 -14.07 -10.70 7.88
C GLU A 300 -13.47 -11.90 7.12
N LEU A 301 -12.23 -12.29 7.42
CA LEU A 301 -11.60 -13.46 6.79
C LEU A 301 -12.20 -14.77 7.30
N GLU A 302 -12.55 -14.85 8.58
CA GLU A 302 -13.20 -16.00 9.20
C GLU A 302 -14.61 -16.18 8.62
N GLU A 303 -15.41 -15.12 8.58
CA GLU A 303 -16.75 -15.12 7.96
C GLU A 303 -16.69 -15.54 6.48
N LEU A 304 -15.72 -15.03 5.72
CA LEU A 304 -15.51 -15.43 4.33
C LEU A 304 -15.18 -16.93 4.20
N SER A 305 -14.33 -17.46 5.09
CA SER A 305 -13.98 -18.88 5.09
C SER A 305 -15.20 -19.75 5.41
N GLU A 306 -15.97 -19.37 6.43
CA GLU A 306 -17.21 -20.06 6.84
C GLU A 306 -18.27 -20.04 5.75
N GLU A 307 -18.45 -18.91 5.06
CA GLU A 307 -19.39 -18.80 3.93
C GLU A 307 -19.00 -19.77 2.80
N MET A 308 -17.71 -19.90 2.54
CA MET A 308 -17.20 -20.86 1.54
C MET A 308 -17.36 -22.31 2.01
N ASP A 309 -17.25 -22.60 3.30
CA ASP A 309 -17.54 -23.93 3.85
C ASP A 309 -19.00 -24.30 3.62
N VAL A 310 -19.93 -23.40 3.97
CA VAL A 310 -21.38 -23.59 3.76
C VAL A 310 -21.70 -23.76 2.27
N TYR A 311 -21.07 -22.97 1.40
CA TYR A 311 -21.23 -23.11 -0.06
C TYR A 311 -20.82 -24.49 -0.55
N VAL A 312 -19.65 -24.99 -0.11
CA VAL A 312 -19.12 -26.30 -0.51
C VAL A 312 -19.96 -27.44 0.06
N GLU A 313 -20.44 -27.34 1.30
CA GLU A 313 -21.37 -28.33 1.87
C GLU A 313 -22.67 -28.42 1.05
N ARG A 314 -23.26 -27.29 0.67
CA ARG A 314 -24.50 -27.26 -0.12
C ARG A 314 -24.31 -27.85 -1.51
N GLU A 315 -23.31 -27.39 -2.25
CA GLU A 315 -23.06 -27.86 -3.63
C GLU A 315 -22.48 -29.27 -3.67
N GLY A 316 -21.77 -29.68 -2.61
CA GLY A 316 -21.26 -31.03 -2.42
C GLY A 316 -22.36 -32.04 -2.14
N LEU A 317 -23.41 -31.66 -1.40
CA LEU A 317 -24.56 -32.52 -1.11
C LEU A 317 -25.52 -32.66 -2.30
N GLU A 318 -25.77 -31.58 -3.06
CA GLU A 318 -26.68 -31.61 -4.22
C GLU A 318 -26.23 -32.51 -5.39
N ARG A 319 -24.99 -33.01 -5.37
CA ARG A 319 -24.40 -33.77 -6.48
C ARG A 319 -23.87 -35.17 -6.11
N VAL A 320 -24.10 -35.61 -4.87
CA VAL A 320 -23.74 -36.97 -4.40
C VAL A 320 -24.96 -37.92 -4.43
N ASP A 321 -26.18 -37.37 -4.50
CA ASP A 321 -27.43 -38.10 -4.75
C ASP A 321 -27.78 -38.13 -6.26
#